data_AF-A0A7Y2HAG2-F1
#
_entry.id   AF-A0A7Y2HAG2-F1
#
_cell.length_a   1.000
_cell.length_b   1.000
_cell.length_c   1.000
_cell.angle_alpha   90.00
_cell.angle_beta   90.00
_cell.angle_gamma   90.00
#
_symmetry.space_group_name_H-M   'P 1'
#
loop_
_entity.id
_entity.type
_entity.pdbx_description
1 polymer ?
#
loop_
_entity_poly.entity_id
_entity_poly.type
_entity_poly.pdbx_seq_one_letter_code
_entity_poly.pdbx_strand_id
1 'polypeptide(L)'
;MKTISSIIKAEKIDMGGVKIDQALPVKTIQNIDPFLLVHHWYNSFLGGQLQKDVGVGPHPHRGFSPVTVIYKGAVHHRDSLG
;
A
#
# COMPACT_ATOMS: atom_id res chain seq x y z
N MET A 1 6.95 14.27 -27.49
CA MET A 1 5.86 13.62 -26.74
C MET A 1 6.46 12.44 -25.98
N LYS A 2 6.06 12.20 -24.73
CA LYS A 2 6.53 11.01 -23.99
C LYS A 2 5.86 9.75 -24.56
N THR A 3 6.60 8.65 -24.62
CA THR A 3 6.10 7.33 -25.05
C THR A 3 6.08 6.35 -23.88
N ILE A 4 5.26 5.30 -23.98
CA ILE A 4 5.21 4.22 -22.99
C ILE A 4 6.42 3.30 -23.24
N SER A 5 7.26 3.12 -22.21
CA SER A 5 8.41 2.19 -22.29
C SER A 5 7.99 0.74 -22.04
N SER A 6 7.09 0.51 -21.09
CA SER A 6 6.56 -0.82 -20.77
C SER A 6 5.20 -0.74 -20.09
N ILE A 7 4.43 -1.84 -20.19
CA ILE A 7 3.17 -2.04 -19.45
C ILE A 7 3.34 -3.31 -18.63
N ILE A 8 3.26 -3.18 -17.31
CA ILE A 8 3.46 -4.29 -16.36
C ILE A 8 2.21 -4.39 -15.47
N LYS A 9 1.73 -5.61 -15.25
CA LYS A 9 0.62 -5.86 -14.33
C LYS A 9 1.13 -5.88 -12.88
N ALA A 10 0.32 -5.35 -11.97
CA ALA A 10 0.58 -5.48 -10.54
C ALA A 10 0.49 -6.95 -10.10
N GLU A 11 1.35 -7.34 -9.15
CA GLU A 11 1.33 -8.66 -8.55
C GLU A 11 0.49 -8.65 -7.26
N LYS A 12 -0.24 -9.73 -6.99
CA LYS A 12 -0.96 -9.87 -5.71
C LYS A 12 0.01 -10.33 -4.63
N ILE A 13 0.08 -9.58 -3.53
CA ILE A 13 0.88 -9.93 -2.35
C ILE A 13 0.00 -10.03 -1.11
N ASP A 14 0.45 -10.83 -0.13
CA ASP A 14 -0.18 -10.93 1.19
C ASP A 14 0.54 -10.01 2.17
N MET A 15 -0.19 -9.06 2.75
CA MET A 15 0.27 -8.17 3.81
C MET A 15 -0.45 -8.50 5.11
N GLY A 16 -0.01 -9.57 5.78
CA GLY A 16 -0.55 -9.95 7.09
C GLY A 16 -2.01 -10.41 7.03
N GLY A 17 -2.35 -11.20 6.02
CA GLY A 17 -3.71 -11.72 5.76
C GLY A 17 -4.54 -10.84 4.83
N VAL A 18 -4.04 -9.67 4.43
CA VAL A 18 -4.70 -8.78 3.46
C VAL A 18 -4.03 -8.91 2.10
N LYS A 19 -4.77 -9.43 1.12
CA LYS A 19 -4.30 -9.44 -0.27
C LYS A 19 -4.46 -8.08 -0.91
N ILE A 20 -3.36 -7.54 -1.45
CA ILE A 20 -3.31 -6.25 -2.14
C ILE A 20 -2.61 -6.39 -3.49
N ASP A 21 -2.83 -5.44 -4.39
CA ASP A 21 -2.10 -5.37 -5.67
C ASP A 21 -0.87 -4.47 -5.52
N GLN A 22 0.32 -5.00 -5.79
CA GLN A 22 1.60 -4.26 -5.76
C GLN A 22 2.07 -3.96 -7.19
N ALA A 23 2.05 -2.68 -7.56
CA ALA A 23 2.51 -2.21 -8.86
C ALA A 23 4.02 -1.89 -8.88
N LEU A 24 4.62 -1.67 -7.71
CA LEU A 24 6.06 -1.46 -7.53
C LEU A 24 6.44 -1.91 -6.09
N PRO A 25 7.53 -2.65 -5.87
CA PRO A 25 8.37 -3.30 -6.88
C PRO A 25 7.65 -4.44 -7.59
N VAL A 26 8.13 -4.75 -8.79
CA VAL A 26 7.79 -5.98 -9.55
C VAL A 26 9.09 -6.70 -9.89
N LYS A 27 9.01 -7.96 -10.34
CA LYS A 27 10.21 -8.80 -10.62
C LYS A 27 11.28 -8.13 -11.48
N THR A 28 10.87 -7.29 -12.42
CA THR A 28 11.76 -6.61 -13.37
C THR A 28 12.14 -5.19 -12.98
N ILE A 29 11.43 -4.55 -12.03
CA ILE A 29 11.65 -3.15 -11.64
C ILE A 29 11.56 -3.06 -10.12
N GLN A 30 12.69 -2.78 -9.48
CA GLN A 30 12.78 -2.63 -8.03
C GLN A 30 12.33 -1.25 -7.54
N ASN A 31 12.64 -0.20 -8.29
CA ASN A 31 12.24 1.17 -7.96
C ASN A 31 12.20 2.03 -9.23
N ILE A 32 11.52 3.17 -9.14
CA ILE A 32 11.50 4.21 -10.17
C ILE A 32 11.70 5.53 -9.43
N ASP A 33 12.93 6.01 -9.33
CA ASP A 33 13.27 7.23 -8.58
C ASP A 33 12.29 8.38 -8.90
N PRO A 34 11.63 8.99 -7.89
CA PRO A 34 11.79 8.85 -6.43
C PRO A 34 10.87 7.84 -5.73
N PHE A 35 10.17 7.00 -6.47
CA PHE A 35 9.19 6.05 -5.96
C PHE A 35 9.80 4.68 -5.65
N LEU A 36 9.49 4.17 -4.45
CA LEU A 36 10.00 2.90 -3.95
C LEU A 36 8.93 1.79 -3.93
N LEU A 37 7.68 2.14 -3.64
CA LEU A 37 6.61 1.19 -3.37
C LEU A 37 5.26 1.79 -3.81
N VAL A 38 4.45 0.99 -4.50
CA VAL A 38 3.07 1.35 -4.85
C VAL A 38 2.15 0.16 -4.62
N HIS A 39 1.18 0.36 -3.72
CA HIS A 39 0.13 -0.59 -3.40
C HIS A 39 -1.24 -0.03 -3.77
N HIS A 40 -2.11 -0.92 -4.27
CA HIS A 40 -3.53 -0.68 -4.44
C HIS A 40 -4.29 -1.67 -3.56
N TRP A 41 -5.05 -1.14 -2.61
CA TRP A 41 -5.91 -1.91 -1.73
C TRP A 41 -7.38 -1.53 -1.98
N TYR A 42 -8.18 -2.49 -2.45
CA TYR A 42 -9.60 -2.31 -2.75
C TYR A 42 -10.55 -3.14 -1.86
N ASN A 43 -10.04 -4.06 -1.03
CA ASN A 43 -10.89 -4.87 -0.14
C ASN A 43 -11.53 -3.97 0.92
N SER A 44 -12.84 -4.11 1.11
CA SER A 44 -13.60 -3.42 2.15
C SER A 44 -13.86 -4.34 3.34
N PHE A 45 -13.80 -3.78 4.54
CA PHE A 45 -14.33 -4.44 5.74
C PHE A 45 -15.82 -4.16 5.88
N LEU A 46 -16.58 -5.13 6.37
CA LEU A 46 -18.04 -5.02 6.56
C LEU A 46 -18.44 -4.13 7.75
N GLY A 47 -17.47 -3.67 8.55
CA GLY A 47 -17.71 -2.95 9.80
C GLY A 47 -18.01 -3.88 10.98
N GLY A 48 -17.96 -3.33 12.20
CA GLY A 48 -18.22 -4.07 13.44
C GLY A 48 -17.04 -4.88 14.00
N GLN A 49 -15.90 -4.90 13.32
CA GLN A 49 -14.66 -5.51 13.83
C GLN A 49 -13.98 -4.61 14.87
N LEU A 50 -13.22 -5.20 15.81
CA LEU A 50 -12.36 -4.42 16.70
C LEU A 50 -11.12 -3.93 15.92
N GLN A 51 -10.57 -2.78 16.29
CA GLN A 51 -9.38 -2.22 15.63
C GLN A 51 -8.19 -3.17 15.63
N LYS A 52 -8.06 -4.04 16.64
CA LYS A 52 -7.00 -5.06 16.71
C LYS A 52 -7.16 -6.20 15.69
N ASP A 53 -8.35 -6.36 15.13
CA ASP A 53 -8.71 -7.46 14.22
C ASP A 53 -8.65 -7.00 12.74
N VAL A 54 -8.41 -5.72 12.47
CA VAL A 54 -8.38 -5.14 11.13
C VAL A 54 -7.25 -4.12 10.97
N GLY A 55 -6.77 -3.96 9.73
CA GLY A 55 -5.74 -2.98 9.42
C GLY A 55 -4.32 -3.48 9.66
N VAL A 56 -3.40 -2.55 9.93
CA VAL A 56 -1.97 -2.83 10.12
C VAL A 56 -1.58 -2.35 11.51
N GLY A 57 -0.98 -3.24 12.29
CA GLY A 57 -0.49 -2.92 13.64
C GLY A 57 0.71 -1.97 13.62
N PRO A 58 1.24 -1.60 14.81
CA PRO A 58 2.42 -0.73 14.92
C PRO A 58 3.61 -1.27 14.12
N HIS A 59 4.20 -0.43 13.26
CA HIS A 59 5.37 -0.77 12.46
C HIS A 59 6.23 0.48 12.17
N PRO A 60 7.57 0.36 12.15
CA PRO A 60 8.45 1.50 11.92
C PRO A 60 8.68 1.79 10.43
N HIS A 61 8.99 3.05 10.11
CA HIS A 61 9.53 3.49 8.82
C HIS A 61 10.76 4.38 9.05
N ARG A 62 11.70 4.41 8.10
CA ARG A 62 12.89 5.28 8.14
C ARG A 62 13.38 5.58 6.72
N GLY A 63 13.70 6.84 6.44
CA GLY A 63 14.40 7.24 5.21
C GLY A 63 13.52 7.41 3.97
N PHE A 64 12.20 7.31 4.11
CA PHE A 64 11.21 7.60 3.05
C PHE A 64 9.89 8.07 3.67
N SER A 65 8.96 8.51 2.82
CA SER A 65 7.65 9.00 3.25
C SER A 65 6.53 8.15 2.63
N PRO A 66 5.68 7.49 3.44
CA PRO A 66 4.47 6.87 2.94
C PRO A 66 3.43 7.94 2.57
N VAL A 67 2.75 7.76 1.43
CA VAL A 67 1.64 8.60 1.01
C VAL A 67 0.43 7.70 0.78
N THR A 68 -0.67 7.97 1.48
CA THR A 68 -1.92 7.20 1.35
C THR A 68 -2.99 8.05 0.67
N VAL A 69 -3.58 7.53 -0.40
CA VAL A 69 -4.68 8.16 -1.13
C VAL A 69 -5.94 7.33 -0.93
N ILE A 70 -6.96 7.91 -0.30
CA ILE A 70 -8.23 7.22 -0.03
C ILE A 70 -9.23 7.53 -1.15
N TYR A 71 -9.52 6.52 -1.98
CA TYR A 71 -10.56 6.62 -3.01
C TYR A 71 -11.97 6.39 -2.46
N LYS A 72 -12.13 5.49 -1.48
CA LYS A 72 -13.41 5.17 -0.85
C LYS A 72 -13.19 4.69 0.59
N GLY A 73 -14.10 5.07 1.49
CA GLY A 73 -14.04 4.69 2.90
C GLY A 73 -13.22 5.67 3.73
N ALA A 74 -12.61 5.18 4.81
CA ALA A 74 -11.76 5.97 5.69
C ALA A 74 -10.66 5.09 6.30
N VAL A 75 -9.56 5.71 6.72
CA VAL A 75 -8.47 5.06 7.46
C VAL A 75 -8.21 5.87 8.72
N HIS A 76 -8.13 5.18 9.86
CA HIS A 76 -7.65 5.77 11.10
C HIS A 76 -6.14 5.50 11.22
N HIS A 77 -5.35 6.56 11.29
CA HIS A 77 -3.90 6.50 11.48
C HIS A 77 -3.55 7.11 12.83
N ARG A 78 -2.59 6.48 13.53
CA ARG A 78 -2.01 6.95 14.78
C ARG A 78 -0.54 6.56 14.79
N ASP A 79 0.35 7.49 15.12
CA ASP A 79 1.77 7.23 15.22
C ASP A 79 2.23 7.21 16.69
N SER A 80 3.55 7.14 16.90
CA SER A 80 4.13 7.08 18.25
C SER A 80 4.07 8.41 19.03
N LEU A 81 3.78 9.52 18.36
CA LEU A 81 3.70 10.87 18.92
C LEU A 81 2.25 11.29 19.22
N GLY A 82 1.25 10.60 18.69
CA GLY A 82 -0.16 10.87 18.94
C GLY A 82 -1.02 10.65 17.71
#